data_AF-A0A5C8TEQ9-F1
#
_entry.id   AF-A0A5C8TEQ9-F1
#
_cell.length_a   1.000
_cell.length_b   1.000
_cell.length_c   1.000
_cell.angle_alpha   90.00
_cell.angle_beta   90.00
_cell.angle_gamma   90.00
#
_symmetry.space_group_name_H-M   'P 1'
#
loop_
_entity.id
_entity.type
_entity.pdbx_description
1 polymer ?
#
loop_
_entity_poly.entity_id
_entity_poly.type
_entity_poly.pdbx_seq_one_letter_code
_entity_poly.pdbx_strand_id
1 'polypeptide(L)' 'MSHLFKIGQRVRQAPSSEAADRDARGEVYEVIRLMPEDRAGALGYRVKSAAGERAVTQDEIVRA' A
#
# COMPACT_ATOMS: atom_id res chain seq x y z
N MET A 1 -2.46 16.62 -2.83
CA MET A 1 -3.63 15.79 -3.23
C MET A 1 -4.19 15.08 -2.00
N SER A 2 -5.30 14.33 -2.10
CA SER A 2 -5.85 13.56 -0.97
C SER A 2 -5.48 12.10 -1.09
N HIS A 3 -5.05 11.49 0.02
CA HIS A 3 -4.84 10.05 0.10
C HIS A 3 -6.13 9.28 -0.25
N LEU A 4 -6.04 8.33 -1.19
CA LEU A 4 -7.14 7.43 -1.52
C LEU A 4 -7.48 6.46 -0.39
N PHE A 5 -6.48 6.08 0.41
CA PHE A 5 -6.63 5.16 1.54
C PHE A 5 -6.40 5.86 2.87
N LYS A 6 -7.05 5.39 3.93
CA LYS A 6 -6.92 5.94 5.29
C LYS A 6 -6.26 4.94 6.22
N ILE A 7 -5.73 5.43 7.34
CA ILE A 7 -5.21 4.58 8.42
C ILE A 7 -6.34 3.66 8.93
N GLY A 8 -6.02 2.39 9.15
CA GLY A 8 -6.96 1.33 9.52
C GLY A 8 -7.67 0.66 8.33
N GLN A 9 -7.45 1.15 7.10
CA GLN A 9 -8.08 0.57 5.92
C GLN A 9 -7.34 -0.68 5.46
N ARG A 10 -8.12 -1.70 5.07
CA ARG A 10 -7.59 -2.94 4.48
C ARG A 10 -7.38 -2.79 2.98
N VAL A 11 -6.18 -3.15 2.54
CA VAL A 11 -5.72 -3.05 1.15
C VAL A 11 -5.01 -4.34 0.75
N ARG A 12 -4.90 -4.60 -0.55
CA ARG A 12 -4.17 -5.72 -1.14
C ARG A 12 -3.22 -5.19 -2.20
N GLN A 13 -2.21 -5.96 -2.53
CA GLN A 13 -1.33 -5.59 -3.63
C GLN A 13 -2.08 -5.63 -4.97
N ALA A 14 -1.87 -4.59 -5.79
CA ALA A 14 -2.42 -4.51 -7.13
C ALA A 14 -1.82 -5.63 -8.00
N PRO A 15 -2.63 -6.34 -8.80
CA PRO A 15 -2.14 -7.47 -9.62
C PRO A 15 -1.11 -7.06 -10.69
N SER A 16 -1.13 -5.78 -11.09
CA SER A 16 -0.22 -5.16 -12.05
C SER A 16 1.05 -4.56 -11.42
N SER A 17 1.19 -4.59 -10.09
CA SER A 17 2.41 -4.08 -9.43
C SER A 17 3.59 -4.99 -9.76
N GLU A 18 4.61 -4.47 -10.43
CA GLU A 18 5.87 -5.20 -10.70
C GLU A 18 6.66 -5.48 -9.42
N ALA A 19 6.43 -4.70 -8.36
CA ALA A 19 6.90 -4.95 -7.01
C ALA A 19 6.07 -6.01 -6.26
N ALA A 20 5.16 -6.72 -6.96
CA ALA A 20 4.46 -7.87 -6.40
C ALA A 20 5.41 -9.04 -6.24
N ASP A 21 5.99 -9.11 -5.04
CA ASP A 21 6.47 -10.37 -4.49
C ASP A 21 5.37 -11.42 -4.73
N ARG A 22 5.70 -12.52 -5.43
CA ARG A 22 4.68 -13.51 -5.82
C ARG A 22 3.98 -14.09 -4.60
N ASP A 23 4.68 -14.16 -3.47
CA ASP A 23 4.15 -14.62 -2.19
C ASP A 23 3.22 -13.59 -1.50
N ALA A 24 3.31 -12.31 -1.86
CA ALA A 24 2.43 -11.24 -1.38
C ALA A 24 1.12 -11.10 -2.17
N ARG A 25 1.01 -11.77 -3.34
CA ARG A 25 -0.20 -11.72 -4.20
C ARG A 25 -1.38 -12.43 -3.52
N GLY A 26 -2.17 -11.65 -2.77
CA GLY A 26 -3.37 -12.10 -2.10
C GLY A 26 -3.39 -11.78 -0.60
N GLU A 27 -2.25 -11.40 -0.03
CA GLU A 27 -2.19 -10.98 1.36
C GLU A 27 -2.93 -9.64 1.55
N VAL A 28 -3.71 -9.57 2.65
CA VAL A 28 -4.39 -8.34 3.06
C VAL A 28 -3.48 -7.60 4.02
N TYR A 29 -3.26 -6.33 3.73
CA TYR A 29 -2.52 -5.41 4.58
C TYR A 29 -3.46 -4.38 5.20
N GLU A 30 -3.05 -3.81 6.31
CA GLU A 30 -3.68 -2.66 6.93
C GLU A 30 -2.79 -1.42 6.75
N VAL A 31 -3.38 -0.31 6.33
CA VAL A 31 -2.69 0.97 6.26
C VAL A 31 -2.47 1.47 7.69
N ILE A 32 -1.21 1.56 8.11
CA ILE A 32 -0.85 2.02 9.47
C ILE A 32 -0.31 3.45 9.49
N ARG A 33 0.15 3.97 8.34
CA ARG A 33 0.66 5.34 8.23
C ARG A 33 0.49 5.88 6.82
N LEU A 34 0.13 7.15 6.72
CA LEU A 34 0.14 7.90 5.47
C LEU A 34 1.50 8.58 5.30
N MET A 35 2.14 8.44 4.14
CA MET A 35 3.40 9.10 3.84
C MET A 35 3.14 10.44 3.14
N PRO A 36 3.97 11.46 3.37
CA PRO A 36 3.86 12.70 2.60
C PRO A 36 4.03 12.44 1.09
N GLU A 37 3.53 13.36 0.28
CA GLU A 37 3.78 13.37 -1.17
C GLU A 37 5.29 13.41 -1.43
N ASP A 38 5.79 12.49 -2.27
CA ASP A 38 7.18 12.56 -2.76
C ASP A 38 7.36 13.75 -3.72
N ARG A 39 8.59 14.05 -4.14
CA ARG A 39 8.90 15.13 -5.11
C ARG A 39 8.15 14.97 -6.44
N ALA A 40 7.75 13.76 -6.79
CA ALA A 40 6.92 13.46 -7.97
C ALA A 40 5.39 13.60 -7.72
N GLY A 41 4.96 13.98 -6.52
CA GLY A 41 3.54 14.04 -6.15
C GLY A 41 2.91 12.68 -5.85
N ALA A 42 3.72 11.61 -5.80
CA ALA A 42 3.24 10.27 -5.47
C ALA A 42 2.92 10.15 -3.98
N LEU A 43 1.71 9.68 -3.67
CA LEU A 43 1.26 9.42 -2.30
C LEU A 43 1.66 8.01 -1.88
N GLY A 44 2.37 7.93 -0.76
CA GLY A 44 2.81 6.65 -0.18
C GLY A 44 2.00 6.25 1.05
N TYR A 45 2.08 4.96 1.38
CA TYR A 45 1.44 4.34 2.52
C TYR A 45 2.40 3.36 3.18
N ARG A 46 2.43 3.34 4.50
CA ARG A 46 3.02 2.24 5.28
C ARG A 46 1.90 1.26 5.56
N VAL A 47 2.08 0.02 5.13
CA VAL A 47 1.10 -1.05 5.34
C VAL A 47 1.71 -2.17 6.17
N LYS A 48 0.87 -2.86 6.94
CA LYS A 48 1.26 -3.96 7.84
C LYS A 48 0.44 -5.21 7.54
N SER A 49 1.09 -6.36 7.50
CA SER A 49 0.47 -7.69 7.48
C SER A 49 1.11 -8.58 8.54
N ALA A 50 0.74 -9.87 8.55
CA ALA A 50 1.36 -10.88 9.40
C ALA A 50 2.84 -11.09 9.04
N ALA A 51 3.22 -10.90 7.77
CA ALA A 51 4.60 -11.00 7.30
C ALA A 51 5.48 -9.81 7.72
N GLY A 52 4.90 -8.65 8.03
CA GLY A 52 5.63 -7.47 8.50
C GLY A 52 5.08 -6.15 7.99
N GLU A 53 5.92 -5.11 8.02
CA GLU A 53 5.58 -3.77 7.54
C GLU A 53 6.34 -3.44 6.25
N ARG A 54 5.65 -2.84 5.28
CA ARG A 54 6.24 -2.36 4.04
C ARG A 54 5.73 -0.97 3.65
N ALA A 55 6.54 -0.25 2.89
CA ALA A 55 6.10 0.97 2.21
C ALA A 55 5.59 0.61 0.82
N VAL A 56 4.48 1.22 0.42
CA VAL A 56 3.86 1.05 -0.90
C VAL A 56 3.35 2.40 -1.39
N THR A 57 3.30 2.57 -2.70
CA THR A 57 2.66 3.71 -3.34
C THR A 57 1.18 3.44 -3.57
N GLN A 58 0.43 4.50 -3.86
CA GLN A 58 -1.00 4.42 -4.15
C GLN A 58 -1.35 3.45 -5.28
N ASP A 59 -0.53 3.39 -6.33
CA ASP A 59 -0.76 2.54 -7.51
C ASP A 59 -0.39 1.07 -7.29
N GLU A 60 0.37 0.76 -6.24
CA GLU A 60 0.77 -0.60 -5.90
C GLU A 60 -0.28 -1.35 -5.08
N ILE A 61 -1.32 -0.66 -4.59
CA ILE A 61 -2.35 -1.25 -3.73
C ILE A 61 -3.77 -0.91 -4.17
N VAL A 62 -4.68 -1.84 -3.92
CA VAL A 62 -6.11 -1.70 -4.16
C VAL A 62 -6.87 -2.01 -2.88
N ARG A 63 -8.14 -1.56 -2.79
CA ARG A 63 -9.00 -1.93 -1.68
C ARG A 63 -9.18 -3.45 -1.63
N ALA A 64 -9.02 -4.04 -0.43
CA ALA A 64 -9.20 -5.47 -0.20
C ALA A 64 -10.67 -5.92 -0.34
#